data_AF-A0A4Y2BXE9-F1
#
_entry.id   AF-A0A4Y2BXE9-F1
#
_cell.length_a   1.000
_cell.length_b   1.000
_cell.length_c   1.000
_cell.angle_alpha   90.00
_cell.angle_beta   90.00
_cell.angle_gamma   90.00
#
_symmetry.space_group_name_H-M   'P 1'
#
loop_
_entity.id
_entity.type
_entity.pdbx_description
1 polymer ?
#
loop_
_entity_poly.entity_id
_entity_poly.type
_entity_poly.pdbx_seq_one_letter_code
_entity_poly.pdbx_strand_id
1 'polypeptide(L)'
;MRSLKGFLKDKINGLVEKALQFVKDTCEEMGIPVVKRTVKRKKIMPEKKATDEPLTLDQELKRSMSVCIDRFQQEIDTRCEGMECIPDRFVVLEPRNLIEISETELPKFVQSLIKNYNELYADNILAEISRLRVSKSRQSSKRRVS
;
A
#
# COMPACT_ATOMS: atom_id res chain seq x y z
N MET A 1 -5.14 -2.76 -2.11
CA MET A 1 -4.40 -2.15 -0.99
C MET A 1 -5.14 -1.00 -0.30
N ARG A 2 -5.80 -0.08 -1.03
CA ARG A 2 -6.63 0.99 -0.44
C ARG A 2 -7.69 0.50 0.56
N SER A 3 -8.34 -0.64 0.29
CA SER A 3 -9.34 -1.24 1.18
C SER A 3 -8.74 -1.78 2.49
N LEU A 4 -7.53 -2.35 2.46
CA LEU A 4 -6.84 -2.84 3.66
C LEU A 4 -6.40 -1.68 4.55
N LYS A 5 -5.87 -0.61 3.94
CA LYS A 5 -5.52 0.63 4.63
C LYS A 5 -6.74 1.27 5.30
N GLY A 6 -7.87 1.34 4.60
CA GLY A 6 -9.14 1.82 5.18
C GLY A 6 -9.58 0.95 6.36
N PHE A 7 -9.56 -0.37 6.17
CA PHE A 7 -9.93 -1.33 7.21
C PHE A 7 -9.11 -1.18 8.50
N LEU A 8 -7.79 -1.05 8.39
CA LEU A 8 -6.91 -0.89 9.55
C LEU A 8 -7.21 0.42 10.27
N LYS A 9 -7.33 1.55 9.56
CA LYS A 9 -7.68 2.84 10.16
C LYS A 9 -8.99 2.79 10.95
N ASP A 10 -10.00 2.12 10.40
CA ASP A 10 -11.34 2.07 11.00
C ASP A 10 -11.44 1.08 12.17
N LYS A 11 -10.60 0.02 12.16
CA LYS A 11 -10.73 -1.11 13.10
C LYS A 11 -9.61 -1.24 14.12
N ILE A 12 -8.51 -0.47 14.03
CA ILE A 12 -7.35 -0.55 14.94
C ILE A 12 -7.77 -0.61 16.41
N ASN A 13 -8.58 0.34 16.86
CA ASN A 13 -8.97 0.42 18.26
C ASN A 13 -9.79 -0.81 18.67
N GLY A 14 -10.74 -1.22 17.85
CA GLY A 14 -11.55 -2.42 18.12
C GLY A 14 -10.74 -3.72 18.07
N LEU A 15 -9.71 -3.80 17.23
CA LEU A 15 -8.80 -4.95 17.16
C LEU A 15 -7.97 -5.06 18.43
N VAL A 16 -7.40 -3.96 18.89
CA VAL A 16 -6.59 -3.91 20.11
C VAL A 16 -7.42 -4.26 21.33
N GLU A 17 -8.63 -3.70 21.47
CA GLU A 17 -9.53 -4.03 22.58
C GLU A 17 -9.95 -5.51 22.58
N LYS A 18 -10.30 -6.07 21.42
CA LYS A 18 -10.65 -7.49 21.31
C LYS A 18 -9.50 -8.39 21.70
N ALA A 19 -8.28 -8.06 21.27
CA ALA A 19 -7.11 -8.86 21.58
C ALA A 19 -6.72 -8.75 23.07
N LEU A 20 -6.89 -7.58 23.69
CA LEU A 20 -6.72 -7.42 25.13
C LEU A 20 -7.76 -8.25 25.91
N GLN A 21 -9.02 -8.23 25.48
CA GLN A 21 -10.06 -9.04 26.11
C GLN A 21 -9.77 -10.53 25.98
N PHE A 22 -9.37 -10.98 24.79
CA PHE A 22 -8.97 -12.37 24.55
C PHE A 22 -7.86 -12.83 25.50
N VAL A 23 -6.83 -12.00 25.72
CA VAL A 23 -5.75 -12.32 26.66
C VAL A 23 -6.27 -12.42 28.09
N LYS A 24 -7.17 -11.52 28.51
CA LYS A 24 -7.77 -11.55 29.85
C LYS A 24 -8.58 -12.84 30.06
N ASP A 25 -9.47 -13.16 29.13
CA ASP A 25 -10.31 -14.36 29.17
C ASP A 25 -9.43 -15.62 29.24
N THR A 26 -8.38 -15.69 28.42
CA THR A 26 -7.43 -16.82 28.43
C THR A 26 -6.68 -16.95 29.76
N CYS A 27 -6.27 -15.83 30.36
CA CYS A 27 -5.62 -15.85 31.67
C CYS A 27 -6.57 -16.33 32.78
N GLU A 28 -7.83 -15.91 32.74
CA GLU A 28 -8.86 -16.35 33.67
C GLU A 28 -9.13 -17.86 33.54
N GLU A 29 -9.28 -18.37 32.31
CA GLU A 29 -9.45 -19.80 32.03
C GLU A 29 -8.27 -20.64 32.56
N MET A 30 -7.05 -20.13 32.40
CA MET A 30 -5.82 -20.79 32.86
C MET A 30 -5.55 -20.63 34.37
N GLY A 31 -6.44 -19.96 35.12
CA GLY A 31 -6.24 -19.66 36.54
C GLY A 31 -5.04 -18.74 36.80
N ILE A 32 -4.56 -18.02 35.78
CA ILE A 32 -3.44 -17.10 35.88
C ILE A 32 -4.00 -15.77 36.39
N PRO A 33 -3.61 -15.32 37.60
CA PRO A 33 -4.13 -14.06 38.10
C PRO A 33 -3.62 -12.92 37.23
N VAL A 34 -4.55 -12.19 36.61
CA VAL A 34 -4.32 -10.91 35.92
C VAL A 34 -4.08 -9.85 37.00
N VAL A 35 -3.02 -10.05 37.80
CA VAL A 35 -2.62 -9.08 38.81
C VAL A 35 -2.22 -7.82 38.06
N LYS A 36 -2.69 -6.65 38.54
CA LYS A 36 -2.11 -5.34 38.23
C LYS A 36 -0.65 -5.36 38.70
N ARG A 37 0.24 -6.02 37.96
CA ARG A 37 1.67 -6.03 38.23
C ARG A 37 2.12 -4.61 37.99
N THR A 38 2.21 -3.82 39.06
CA THR A 38 3.04 -2.63 39.09
C THR A 38 4.40 -3.12 38.66
N VAL A 39 4.83 -2.74 37.45
CA VAL A 39 6.09 -3.18 36.87
C VAL A 39 7.17 -2.84 37.88
N LYS A 40 7.75 -3.85 38.54
CA LYS A 40 8.91 -3.67 39.42
C LYS A 40 10.08 -3.23 38.54
N ARG A 41 10.18 -1.92 38.26
CA ARG A 41 11.38 -1.34 37.67
C ARG A 41 12.53 -1.64 38.63
N LYS A 42 13.67 -2.10 38.10
CA LYS A 42 14.94 -2.11 38.83
C LYS A 42 15.12 -0.73 39.50
N LYS A 43 15.52 -0.71 40.78
CA LYS A 43 15.72 0.51 41.60
C LYS A 43 16.26 1.65 40.75
N ILE A 44 15.42 2.65 40.47
CA ILE A 44 15.86 3.94 39.95
C ILE A 44 16.53 4.68 41.12
N MET A 45 17.67 5.31 40.83
CA MET A 45 18.46 6.09 41.79
C MET A 45 17.63 7.19 42.50
N PRO A 46 18.01 7.62 43.71
CA PRO A 46 17.13 8.35 44.65
C PRO A 46 16.80 9.82 44.29
N GLU A 47 16.94 10.25 43.04
CA GLU A 47 16.90 11.70 42.74
C GLU A 47 16.26 12.12 41.41
N LYS A 48 15.68 11.19 40.65
CA LYS A 48 14.97 11.55 39.41
C LYS A 48 13.46 11.45 39.61
N LYS A 49 12.82 12.58 39.96
CA LYS A 49 11.36 12.73 39.93
C LYS A 49 10.89 12.55 38.48
N ALA A 50 10.45 11.34 38.14
CA ALA A 50 9.66 11.13 36.93
C ALA A 50 8.26 11.68 37.22
N THR A 51 7.88 12.74 36.51
CA THR A 51 6.57 13.40 36.61
C THR A 51 5.44 12.53 36.05
N ASP A 52 5.77 11.43 35.36
CA ASP A 52 4.80 10.59 34.67
C ASP A 52 4.34 9.43 35.57
N GLU A 53 3.04 9.40 35.82
CA GLU A 53 2.37 8.27 36.48
C GLU A 53 2.68 6.96 35.72
N PRO A 54 3.05 5.86 36.41
CA PRO A 54 3.37 4.61 35.75
C PRO A 54 2.15 4.05 35.01
N LEU A 55 2.31 3.77 33.71
CA LEU A 55 1.27 3.09 32.93
C LEU A 55 0.96 1.72 33.54
N THR A 56 -0.32 1.37 33.57
CA THR A 56 -0.75 0.02 33.92
C THR A 56 -0.33 -0.98 32.85
N LEU A 57 -0.20 -2.26 33.21
CA LEU A 57 0.13 -3.33 32.26
C LEU A 57 -0.79 -3.32 31.02
N ASP A 58 -2.09 -3.09 31.23
CA ASP A 58 -3.10 -2.95 30.18
C ASP A 58 -2.78 -1.79 29.23
N GLN A 59 -2.42 -0.63 29.78
CA GLN A 59 -2.06 0.54 28.98
C GLN A 59 -0.74 0.33 28.21
N GLU A 60 0.24 -0.34 28.82
CA GLU A 60 1.51 -0.69 28.16
C GLU A 60 1.29 -1.67 27.00
N LEU A 61 0.47 -2.71 27.21
CA LEU A 61 0.07 -3.66 26.17
C LEU A 61 -0.70 -2.97 25.04
N LYS A 62 -1.72 -2.16 25.38
CA LYS A 62 -2.49 -1.39 24.42
C LYS A 62 -1.57 -0.50 23.57
N ARG A 63 -0.67 0.24 24.21
CA ARG A 63 0.32 1.09 23.54
C ARG A 63 1.23 0.28 22.62
N SER A 64 1.76 -0.84 23.10
CA SER A 64 2.67 -1.71 22.34
C SER A 64 2.00 -2.26 21.07
N MET A 65 0.75 -2.73 21.20
CA MET A 65 -0.04 -3.24 20.09
C MET A 65 -0.37 -2.15 19.07
N SER A 66 -0.78 -0.96 19.53
CA SER A 66 -1.01 0.19 18.65
C SER A 66 0.25 0.56 17.86
N VAL A 67 1.40 0.67 18.52
CA VAL A 67 2.68 0.97 17.87
C VAL A 67 3.05 -0.10 16.83
N CYS A 68 2.77 -1.37 17.10
CA CYS A 68 3.01 -2.44 16.14
C CYS A 68 2.15 -2.29 14.87
N ILE A 69 0.87 -1.98 15.05
CA ILE A 69 -0.06 -1.80 13.93
C ILE A 69 0.28 -0.52 13.14
N ASP A 70 0.69 0.56 13.81
CA ASP A 70 1.14 1.78 13.14
C ASP A 70 2.35 1.53 12.24
N ARG A 71 3.34 0.75 12.71
CA ARG A 71 4.48 0.33 11.89
C ARG A 71 4.05 -0.54 10.71
N PHE A 72 3.12 -1.47 10.93
CA PHE A 72 2.58 -2.29 9.86
C PHE A 72 1.86 -1.45 8.80
N GLN A 73 1.11 -0.43 9.23
CA GLN A 73 0.47 0.52 8.33
C GLN A 73 1.48 1.33 7.53
N GLN A 74 2.57 1.78 8.17
CA GLN A 74 3.67 2.47 7.50
C GLN A 74 4.36 1.59 6.46
N GLU A 75 4.64 0.32 6.79
CA GLU A 75 5.23 -0.65 5.86
C GLU A 75 4.32 -0.91 4.65
N ILE A 76 3.00 -1.05 4.88
CA ILE A 76 2.02 -1.14 3.81
C ILE A 76 2.09 0.09 2.91
N ASP A 77 2.11 1.28 3.50
CA ASP A 77 2.12 2.54 2.74
C ASP A 77 3.38 2.62 1.86
N THR A 78 4.57 2.42 2.43
CA THR A 78 5.83 2.46 1.67
C THR A 78 5.89 1.41 0.56
N ARG A 79 5.43 0.17 0.80
CA ARG A 79 5.39 -0.86 -0.25
C ARG A 79 4.37 -0.55 -1.33
N CYS A 80 3.26 0.09 -0.97
CA CYS A 80 2.20 0.42 -1.91
C CYS A 80 2.55 1.63 -2.77
N GLU A 81 3.28 2.62 -2.25
CA GLU A 81 3.80 3.76 -3.03
C GLU A 81 4.59 3.28 -4.26
N GLY A 82 5.42 2.24 -4.10
CA GLY A 82 6.13 1.62 -5.23
C GLY A 82 5.21 0.99 -6.27
N MET A 83 4.03 0.52 -5.86
CA MET A 83 3.04 -0.10 -6.74
C MET A 83 2.09 0.90 -7.39
N GLU A 84 1.89 2.09 -6.81
CA GLU A 84 0.99 3.12 -7.35
C GLU A 84 1.45 3.65 -8.71
N CYS A 85 2.75 3.59 -9.01
CA CYS A 85 3.27 3.96 -10.33
C CYS A 85 3.16 2.85 -11.39
N ILE A 86 2.78 1.62 -11.01
CA ILE A 86 2.67 0.49 -11.94
C ILE A 86 1.52 0.73 -12.93
N PRO A 87 0.28 1.06 -12.52
CA PRO A 87 -0.77 1.38 -13.49
C PRO A 87 -0.34 2.47 -14.47
N ASP A 88 0.26 3.57 -14.02
CA ASP A 88 0.68 4.66 -14.90
C ASP A 88 1.77 4.24 -15.92
N ARG A 89 2.70 3.37 -15.51
CA ARG A 89 3.74 2.82 -16.40
C ARG A 89 3.19 1.82 -17.42
N PHE A 90 2.08 1.16 -17.10
CA PHE A 90 1.49 0.09 -17.91
C PHE A 90 0.20 0.53 -18.65
N VAL A 91 -0.42 1.67 -18.32
CA VAL A 91 -1.52 2.30 -19.08
C VAL A 91 -1.09 2.59 -20.52
N VAL A 92 0.19 2.86 -20.71
CA VAL A 92 0.84 3.06 -22.01
C VAL A 92 0.79 1.78 -22.88
N LEU A 93 0.62 0.60 -22.29
CA LEU A 93 0.56 -0.68 -23.01
C LEU A 93 -0.84 -1.07 -23.47
N GLU A 94 -1.87 -0.27 -23.20
CA GLU A 94 -3.19 -0.58 -23.76
C GLU A 94 -3.14 -0.38 -25.29
N PRO A 95 -3.38 -1.42 -26.11
CA PRO A 95 -3.24 -1.30 -27.56
C PRO A 95 -4.17 -0.27 -28.19
N ARG A 96 -5.29 0.05 -27.52
CA ARG A 96 -6.20 1.12 -27.92
C ARG A 96 -5.52 2.48 -27.88
N ASN A 97 -4.74 2.75 -26.83
CA ASN A 97 -4.00 4.00 -26.67
C ASN A 97 -2.95 4.16 -27.78
N LEU A 98 -2.30 3.07 -28.21
CA LEU A 98 -1.35 3.11 -29.33
C LEU A 98 -2.00 3.48 -30.67
N ILE A 99 -3.25 3.07 -30.89
CA ILE A 99 -3.92 3.23 -32.18
C ILE A 99 -4.75 4.51 -32.24
N GLU A 100 -5.30 4.95 -31.11
CA GLU A 100 -6.25 6.07 -31.01
C GLU A 100 -5.59 7.38 -30.57
N ILE A 101 -4.32 7.36 -30.17
CA ILE A 101 -3.57 8.57 -29.83
C ILE A 101 -3.53 9.54 -31.02
N SER A 102 -3.72 10.82 -30.74
CA SER A 102 -3.60 11.89 -31.73
C SER A 102 -2.14 12.13 -32.13
N GLU A 103 -1.90 12.62 -33.36
CA GLU A 103 -0.55 13.02 -33.79
C GLU A 103 0.08 14.09 -32.89
N THR A 104 -0.74 14.95 -32.28
CA THR A 104 -0.30 16.01 -31.36
C THR A 104 0.13 15.49 -29.99
N GLU A 105 -0.36 14.33 -29.56
CA GLU A 105 -0.02 13.70 -28.27
C GLU A 105 1.00 12.58 -28.41
N LEU A 106 1.18 12.06 -29.63
CA LEU A 106 2.11 10.99 -29.98
C LEU A 106 3.56 11.25 -29.47
N PRO A 107 4.16 12.46 -29.60
CA PRO A 107 5.51 12.70 -29.10
C PRO A 107 5.63 12.54 -27.58
N LYS A 108 4.64 13.03 -26.83
CA LYS A 108 4.63 12.92 -25.35
C LYS A 108 4.49 11.46 -24.92
N PHE A 109 3.71 10.69 -25.65
CA PHE A 109 3.51 9.26 -25.41
C PHE A 109 4.75 8.43 -25.75
N VAL A 110 5.41 8.69 -26.89
CA VAL A 110 6.69 8.05 -27.25
C VAL A 110 7.75 8.37 -26.19
N GLN A 111 7.84 9.62 -25.74
CA GLN A 111 8.76 10.00 -24.66
C GLN A 111 8.46 9.26 -23.35
N SER A 112 7.19 9.07 -23.01
CA SER A 112 6.76 8.29 -21.85
C SER A 112 7.16 6.81 -21.98
N LEU A 113 6.96 6.19 -23.15
CA LEU A 113 7.39 4.81 -23.43
C LEU A 113 8.89 4.62 -23.26
N ILE A 114 9.69 5.51 -23.85
CA ILE A 114 11.16 5.44 -23.77
C ILE A 114 11.61 5.58 -22.32
N LYS A 115 11.06 6.54 -21.58
CA LYS A 115 11.37 6.78 -20.17
C LYS A 115 11.01 5.59 -19.28
N ASN A 116 9.94 4.87 -19.60
CA ASN A 116 9.44 3.78 -18.77
C ASN A 116 10.10 2.43 -19.10
N TYR A 117 10.57 2.21 -20.33
CA TYR A 117 11.03 0.89 -20.78
C TYR A 117 12.50 0.81 -21.19
N ASN A 118 13.24 1.93 -21.32
CA ASN A 118 14.70 2.04 -21.60
C ASN A 118 15.28 1.26 -22.81
N GLU A 119 14.59 0.26 -23.33
CA GLU A 119 14.97 -0.63 -24.44
C GLU A 119 14.24 -0.26 -25.74
N LEU A 120 13.34 0.72 -25.68
CA LEU A 120 12.57 1.17 -26.83
C LEU A 120 13.23 2.40 -27.47
N TYR A 121 13.36 2.36 -28.79
CA TYR A 121 13.82 3.48 -29.60
C TYR A 121 12.63 4.20 -30.24
N ALA A 122 12.68 5.52 -30.31
CA ALA A 122 11.60 6.35 -30.86
C ALA A 122 11.17 5.89 -32.26
N ASP A 123 12.14 5.64 -33.14
CA ASP A 123 11.89 5.24 -34.52
C ASP A 123 11.16 3.89 -34.62
N ASN A 124 11.55 2.92 -33.78
CA ASN A 124 10.90 1.61 -33.72
C ASN A 124 9.46 1.72 -33.21
N ILE A 125 9.21 2.56 -32.20
CA ILE A 125 7.86 2.82 -31.67
C ILE A 125 6.98 3.45 -32.75
N LEU A 126 7.48 4.49 -33.44
CA LEU A 126 6.73 5.21 -34.47
C LEU A 126 6.40 4.32 -35.68
N ALA A 127 7.34 3.48 -36.10
CA ALA A 127 7.14 2.50 -37.16
C ALA A 127 6.04 1.49 -36.77
N GLU A 128 6.06 1.01 -35.53
CA GLU A 128 5.10 0.03 -35.03
C GLU A 128 3.69 0.63 -34.88
N ILE A 129 3.56 1.84 -34.34
CA ILE A 129 2.28 2.57 -34.25
C ILE A 129 1.67 2.78 -35.65
N SER A 130 2.50 3.16 -36.62
CA SER A 130 2.09 3.32 -38.01
C SER A 130 1.54 2.00 -38.59
N ARG A 131 2.25 0.88 -38.36
CA ARG A 131 1.84 -0.46 -38.78
C ARG A 131 0.49 -0.88 -38.18
N LEU A 132 0.28 -0.62 -36.89
CA LEU A 132 -0.95 -0.97 -36.18
C LEU A 132 -2.16 -0.17 -36.69
N ARG A 133 -2.00 1.13 -36.93
CA ARG A 133 -3.06 1.98 -37.50
C ARG A 133 -3.48 1.51 -38.90
N VAL A 134 -2.51 1.15 -39.75
CA VAL A 134 -2.79 0.56 -41.08
C VAL A 134 -3.50 -0.79 -40.98
N SER A 135 -3.17 -1.59 -39.97
CA SER A 135 -3.82 -2.89 -39.74
C SER A 135 -5.29 -2.72 -39.29
N LYS A 136 -5.60 -1.74 -38.45
CA LYS A 136 -6.98 -1.39 -38.03
C LYS A 136 -7.82 -0.91 -39.23
N SER A 137 -7.26 -0.05 -40.09
CA SER A 137 -7.99 0.45 -41.26
C SER A 137 -8.35 -0.69 -42.22
N ARG A 138 -7.42 -1.61 -42.51
CA ARG A 138 -7.67 -2.79 -43.35
C ARG A 138 -8.74 -3.73 -42.79
N GLN A 139 -8.77 -3.96 -41.47
CA GLN A 139 -9.83 -4.75 -40.84
C GLN A 139 -11.21 -4.07 -40.93
N SER A 140 -11.27 -2.74 -40.75
CA SER A 140 -12.51 -1.98 -40.86
C SER A 140 -13.08 -2.00 -42.28
N SER A 141 -12.22 -1.98 -43.31
CA SER A 141 -12.63 -2.12 -44.70
C SER A 141 -13.19 -3.51 -45.01
N LYS A 142 -12.57 -4.59 -44.50
CA LYS A 142 -13.08 -5.96 -44.71
C LYS A 142 -14.46 -6.19 -44.08
N ARG A 143 -14.73 -5.62 -42.90
CA ARG A 143 -16.05 -5.74 -42.23
C ARG A 143 -17.18 -4.95 -42.89
N ARG A 144 -16.88 -3.97 -43.75
CA ARG A 144 -17.91 -3.21 -44.48
C ARG A 144 -18.30 -3.85 -45.82
N VAL A 145 -17.57 -4.88 -46.26
CA VAL A 145 -17.74 -5.52 -47.58
C VAL A 145 -18.33 -6.94 -47.42
N SER A 146 -18.57 -7.41 -46.19
CA SER A 146 -19.40 -8.58 -45.87
C SER A 146 -20.70 -8.13 -45.25
#